data_AF-A0A8H9GL26-F1
#
_entry.id   AF-A0A8H9GL26-F1
#
_cell.length_a   1.000
_cell.length_b   1.000
_cell.length_c   1.000
_cell.angle_alpha   90.00
_cell.angle_beta   90.00
_cell.angle_gamma   90.00
#
_symmetry.space_group_name_H-M   'P 1'
#
loop_
_entity.id
_entity.type
_entity.pdbx_description
1 polymer ?
#
loop_
_entity_poly.entity_id
_entity_poly.type
_entity_poly.pdbx_seq_one_letter_code
_entity_poly.pdbx_strand_id
1 'polypeptide(L)'
;MTGGEQRDGRTAAQTLVAALGRRSFLRAALGVGAGSALAAGAAPTAHAARGHRETARFTGVLQPGRGRIPGDTYLRSDVDDVLWGYVPSVHAAPVARVRSGRTVTIDSVSHEGILEDQGRDPVAYFAQHGVRRRDVLDDAVAIAAGYTRTARSFDVDGPHVVTGPVLVEGAEPGDVLKIETLAVTPRVPYGVVSSRHGKGALARTASGAPAGITLDEVMPPVGTDGRGSGIPTEYGNVSVFASVRGSQAVMGAGRARVRFPLRAFFGMMGVAFAESTDLTAPEANSIPPTLGGGNIDIRHLGAGSTFYLPVRAEGALFYVGDPHMAMGDGEVALTAMEGSLRGTFRLTVCKPRSGDAPSVAFRYPFGETADAWIPIGLSDPDGSVDGQLSDLDVAMRRAVVNALDFLEHDRGLDRAVAYAYLSAASDFAVSQVVDRTVGVHALIHKADLR
;
A
#
# COMPACT_ATOMS: atom_id res chain seq x y z
N MET A 1 -29.21 -53.87 15.06
CA MET A 1 -28.18 -53.51 14.06
C MET A 1 -28.77 -52.51 13.10
N THR A 2 -28.49 -51.22 13.30
CA THR A 2 -28.59 -50.15 12.29
C THR A 2 -27.89 -48.92 12.91
N GLY A 3 -26.64 -48.69 12.49
CA GLY A 3 -25.87 -47.49 12.85
C GLY A 3 -26.14 -46.38 11.84
N GLY A 4 -26.50 -45.20 12.32
CA GLY A 4 -26.61 -43.98 11.52
C GLY A 4 -25.30 -43.20 11.57
N GLU A 5 -24.71 -42.95 10.39
CA GLU A 5 -23.59 -42.03 10.21
C GLU A 5 -24.05 -40.58 10.39
N GLN A 6 -23.59 -39.93 11.47
CA GLN A 6 -23.54 -38.47 11.55
C GLN A 6 -22.37 -37.98 10.69
N ARG A 7 -22.68 -37.31 9.57
CA ARG A 7 -21.68 -36.64 8.74
C ARG A 7 -21.32 -35.28 9.36
N ASP A 8 -20.04 -35.14 9.70
CA ASP A 8 -19.42 -33.99 10.32
C ASP A 8 -19.21 -32.85 9.29
N GLY A 9 -19.95 -31.74 9.46
CA GLY A 9 -19.93 -30.58 8.55
C GLY A 9 -18.67 -29.74 8.62
N ARG A 10 -17.76 -30.00 9.57
CA ARG A 10 -16.54 -29.20 9.76
C ARG A 10 -15.39 -29.59 8.83
N THR A 11 -15.36 -30.81 8.31
CA THR A 11 -14.29 -31.29 7.43
C THR A 11 -14.49 -30.83 5.97
N ALA A 12 -15.74 -30.58 5.55
CA ALA A 12 -16.05 -30.13 4.19
C ALA A 12 -15.59 -28.67 3.93
N ALA A 13 -15.68 -27.79 4.93
CA ALA A 13 -15.26 -26.39 4.80
C ALA A 13 -13.74 -26.24 4.67
N GLN A 14 -12.96 -27.07 5.37
CA GLN A 14 -11.50 -27.05 5.30
C GLN A 14 -10.97 -27.62 3.97
N THR A 15 -11.64 -28.64 3.42
CA THR A 15 -11.32 -29.17 2.09
C THR A 15 -11.74 -28.23 0.96
N LEU A 16 -12.81 -27.43 1.13
CA LEU A 16 -13.23 -26.45 0.13
C LEU A 16 -12.29 -25.25 0.00
N VAL A 17 -11.63 -24.84 1.08
CA VAL A 17 -10.63 -23.75 1.06
C VAL A 17 -9.30 -24.22 0.46
N ALA A 18 -8.96 -25.50 0.60
CA ALA A 18 -7.76 -26.09 -0.01
C ALA A 18 -7.93 -26.51 -1.49
N ALA A 19 -9.17 -26.62 -2.00
CA ALA A 19 -9.46 -27.13 -3.34
C ALA A 19 -9.90 -26.07 -4.36
N LEU A 20 -10.02 -24.80 -3.98
CA LEU A 20 -10.42 -23.70 -4.87
C LEU A 20 -9.26 -22.73 -5.15
N GLY A 21 -8.19 -23.29 -5.68
CA GLY A 21 -7.25 -22.57 -6.54
C GLY A 21 -7.39 -23.10 -7.97
N ARG A 22 -7.80 -22.21 -8.89
CA ARG A 22 -7.68 -22.21 -10.37
C ARG A 22 -8.97 -21.79 -11.08
N ARG A 23 -8.97 -20.52 -11.50
CA ARG A 23 -9.62 -19.94 -12.69
C ARG A 23 -10.63 -20.83 -13.41
N SER A 24 -11.92 -20.59 -13.17
CA SER A 24 -13.02 -20.87 -14.12
C SER A 24 -14.32 -20.23 -13.62
N PHE A 25 -14.49 -18.92 -13.81
CA PHE A 25 -15.83 -18.32 -13.86
C PHE A 25 -15.84 -17.09 -14.77
N LEU A 26 -15.54 -17.31 -16.04
CA LEU A 26 -15.85 -16.36 -17.11
C LEU A 26 -16.56 -17.13 -18.23
N ARG A 27 -17.89 -17.15 -18.18
CA ARG A 27 -18.78 -17.10 -19.35
C ARG A 27 -20.25 -17.01 -18.90
N ALA A 28 -20.97 -16.13 -19.60
CA ALA A 28 -22.42 -15.93 -19.66
C ALA A 28 -23.04 -14.93 -18.65
N ALA A 29 -23.14 -13.66 -19.08
CA ALA A 29 -24.42 -12.92 -19.12
C ALA A 29 -24.25 -11.59 -19.89
N LEU A 30 -24.42 -11.65 -21.22
CA LEU A 30 -24.84 -10.50 -22.02
C LEU A 30 -26.36 -10.57 -22.16
N GLY A 31 -27.09 -9.52 -21.79
CA GLY A 31 -28.54 -9.48 -22.02
C GLY A 31 -29.32 -8.42 -21.23
N VAL A 32 -29.20 -7.17 -21.67
CA VAL A 32 -30.22 -6.09 -21.71
C VAL A 32 -31.10 -5.83 -20.47
N GLY A 33 -30.97 -4.60 -19.93
CA GLY A 33 -32.02 -3.94 -19.15
C GLY A 33 -31.78 -2.43 -19.10
N ALA A 34 -32.38 -1.71 -20.05
CA ALA A 34 -32.44 -0.24 -20.06
C ALA A 34 -33.47 0.24 -19.02
N GLY A 35 -33.17 1.33 -18.30
CA GLY A 35 -34.20 2.03 -17.53
C GLY A 35 -33.72 3.07 -16.52
N SER A 36 -33.94 4.33 -16.89
CA SER A 36 -34.20 5.52 -16.05
C SER A 36 -33.09 6.10 -15.18
N ALA A 37 -32.60 7.27 -15.63
CA ALA A 37 -31.90 8.26 -14.84
C ALA A 37 -32.86 9.03 -13.93
N LEU A 38 -32.49 9.16 -12.65
CA LEU A 38 -33.00 10.22 -11.77
C LEU A 38 -31.79 10.90 -11.12
N ALA A 39 -31.57 12.14 -11.53
CA ALA A 39 -30.58 13.02 -10.93
C ALA A 39 -31.11 13.54 -9.58
N ALA A 40 -30.47 13.12 -8.48
CA ALA A 40 -30.59 13.80 -7.20
C ALA A 40 -29.21 14.34 -6.84
N GLY A 41 -29.05 15.66 -6.97
CA GLY A 41 -27.86 16.37 -6.50
C GLY A 41 -27.83 16.36 -4.98
N ALA A 42 -27.04 15.45 -4.41
CA ALA A 42 -26.61 15.53 -3.02
C ALA A 42 -25.20 16.14 -2.99
N ALA A 43 -25.09 17.37 -2.50
CA ALA A 43 -23.81 17.97 -2.18
C ALA A 43 -23.12 17.15 -1.07
N PRO A 44 -21.82 16.84 -1.17
CA PRO A 44 -21.14 16.11 -0.12
C PRO A 44 -21.05 17.00 1.13
N THR A 45 -21.75 16.59 2.19
CA THR A 45 -21.53 17.15 3.52
C THR A 45 -20.20 16.61 4.02
N ALA A 46 -19.17 17.44 3.94
CA ALA A 46 -17.87 17.14 4.54
C ALA A 46 -18.02 17.03 6.05
N HIS A 47 -18.23 15.81 6.56
CA HIS A 47 -18.03 15.51 7.97
C HIS A 47 -16.52 15.56 8.23
N ALA A 48 -16.04 16.75 8.62
CA ALA A 48 -14.69 16.92 9.11
C ALA A 48 -14.57 16.17 10.44
N ALA A 49 -14.05 14.94 10.39
CA ALA A 49 -13.62 14.20 11.56
C ALA A 49 -12.65 15.08 12.37
N ARG A 50 -13.10 15.54 13.54
CA ARG A 50 -12.28 16.23 14.54
C ARG A 50 -11.47 15.18 15.30
N GLY A 51 -10.55 14.51 14.61
CA GLY A 51 -9.43 13.82 15.26
C GLY A 51 -8.28 14.81 15.46
N HIS A 52 -7.57 14.72 16.59
CA HIS A 52 -6.38 15.51 16.89
C HIS A 52 -5.34 15.39 15.75
N ARG A 53 -5.43 16.30 14.77
CA ARG A 53 -4.43 16.44 13.72
C ARG A 53 -3.32 17.33 14.25
N GLU A 54 -2.32 16.71 14.87
CA GLU A 54 -1.01 17.33 14.97
C GLU A 54 -0.47 17.46 13.53
N THR A 55 -0.85 18.54 12.85
CA THR A 55 -0.29 18.86 11.54
C THR A 55 1.15 19.28 11.78
N ALA A 56 2.06 18.32 11.63
CA ALA A 56 3.49 18.58 11.73
C ALA A 56 3.84 19.75 10.78
N ARG A 57 4.16 20.91 11.36
CA ARG A 57 4.71 22.03 10.59
C ARG A 57 6.14 21.66 10.23
N PHE A 58 6.47 21.74 8.95
CA PHE A 58 7.80 21.42 8.47
C PHE A 58 8.84 22.38 9.09
N THR A 59 9.76 21.86 9.90
CA THR A 59 10.79 22.66 10.60
C THR A 59 12.17 22.61 9.94
N GLY A 60 12.30 21.88 8.84
CA GLY A 60 13.57 21.64 8.14
C GLY A 60 13.72 20.18 7.76
N VAL A 61 14.75 19.88 6.95
CA VAL A 61 15.03 18.51 6.49
C VAL A 61 15.43 17.63 7.66
N LEU A 62 14.74 16.50 7.84
CA LEU A 62 14.98 15.54 8.89
C LEU A 62 15.96 14.46 8.41
N GLN A 63 17.24 14.75 8.57
CA GLN A 63 18.31 13.80 8.29
C GLN A 63 18.29 12.59 9.25
N PRO A 64 18.85 11.44 8.84
CA PRO A 64 19.00 10.28 9.71
C PRO A 64 19.69 10.65 11.05
N GLY A 65 19.17 10.13 12.15
CA GLY A 65 19.69 10.34 13.51
C GLY A 65 19.45 11.73 14.10
N ARG A 66 18.75 12.62 13.38
CA ARG A 66 18.40 13.96 13.87
C ARG A 66 16.93 14.02 14.29
N GLY A 67 16.56 15.06 15.05
CA GLY A 67 15.19 15.29 15.50
C GLY A 67 14.68 14.24 16.50
N ARG A 68 13.35 14.18 16.69
CA ARG A 68 12.71 13.27 17.65
C ARG A 68 12.72 11.83 17.10
N ILE A 69 13.09 10.89 17.95
CA ILE A 69 13.12 9.44 17.70
C ILE A 69 12.43 8.78 18.91
N PRO A 70 11.10 8.63 18.90
CA PRO A 70 10.36 8.23 20.10
C PRO A 70 10.26 6.72 20.31
N GLY A 71 10.61 5.91 19.31
CA GLY A 71 10.56 4.45 19.39
C GLY A 71 11.64 3.86 20.29
N ASP A 72 11.36 2.68 20.84
CA ASP A 72 12.31 1.91 21.67
C ASP A 72 13.51 1.41 20.85
N THR A 73 13.32 1.24 19.55
CA THR A 73 14.34 0.90 18.56
C THR A 73 14.28 1.89 17.42
N TYR A 74 15.43 2.22 16.83
CA TYR A 74 15.53 3.14 15.72
C TYR A 74 16.27 2.50 14.55
N LEU A 75 15.65 2.52 13.38
CA LEU A 75 16.19 1.99 12.13
C LEU A 75 16.32 3.12 11.10
N ARG A 76 17.47 3.15 10.43
CA ARG A 76 17.75 4.03 9.29
C ARG A 76 17.56 3.25 7.99
N SER A 77 17.38 3.95 6.88
CA SER A 77 17.55 3.37 5.55
C SER A 77 19.03 3.34 5.16
N ASP A 78 19.84 2.57 5.90
CA ASP A 78 21.24 2.36 5.54
C ASP A 78 21.33 1.39 4.35
N VAL A 79 22.37 1.52 3.51
CA VAL A 79 22.48 0.79 2.23
C VAL A 79 22.37 -0.74 2.39
N ASP A 80 22.94 -1.26 3.48
CA ASP A 80 22.94 -2.69 3.79
C ASP A 80 21.61 -3.18 4.40
N ASP A 81 20.81 -2.26 4.96
CA ASP A 81 19.57 -2.53 5.68
C ASP A 81 18.30 -2.31 4.83
N VAL A 82 18.49 -2.01 3.54
CA VAL A 82 17.40 -1.86 2.57
C VAL A 82 17.44 -2.92 1.48
N LEU A 83 16.27 -3.23 0.94
CA LEU A 83 16.10 -3.84 -0.37
C LEU A 83 15.53 -2.79 -1.32
N TRP A 84 15.95 -2.80 -2.58
CA TRP A 84 15.45 -1.86 -3.59
C TRP A 84 14.76 -2.61 -4.73
N GLY A 85 13.44 -2.45 -4.76
CA GLY A 85 12.53 -3.05 -5.73
C GLY A 85 11.94 -4.39 -5.29
N TYR A 86 12.36 -4.88 -4.13
CA TYR A 86 11.96 -6.17 -3.58
C TYR A 86 11.67 -6.07 -2.09
N VAL A 87 10.85 -6.99 -1.59
CA VAL A 87 10.50 -7.10 -0.16
C VAL A 87 11.20 -8.30 0.48
N PRO A 88 11.41 -8.29 1.81
CA PRO A 88 11.96 -9.45 2.52
C PRO A 88 11.12 -10.72 2.32
N SER A 89 11.80 -11.83 2.03
CA SER A 89 11.18 -13.17 2.06
C SER A 89 11.15 -13.74 3.48
N VAL A 90 10.43 -14.85 3.68
CA VAL A 90 10.33 -15.53 4.99
C VAL A 90 11.70 -16.02 5.51
N HIS A 91 12.72 -16.03 4.65
CA HIS A 91 14.09 -16.43 4.95
C HIS A 91 15.04 -15.25 5.21
N ALA A 92 14.55 -14.01 5.15
CA ALA A 92 15.38 -12.82 5.31
C ALA A 92 15.98 -12.72 6.71
N ALA A 93 17.26 -12.35 6.78
CA ALA A 93 17.89 -12.02 8.05
C ALA A 93 17.34 -10.68 8.58
N PRO A 94 16.94 -10.58 9.86
CA PRO A 94 16.46 -9.33 10.42
C PRO A 94 17.59 -8.34 10.69
N VAL A 95 17.35 -7.07 10.42
CA VAL A 95 18.27 -5.95 10.70
C VAL A 95 18.08 -5.40 12.12
N ALA A 96 16.93 -5.66 12.72
CA ALA A 96 16.61 -5.30 14.10
C ALA A 96 15.67 -6.32 14.74
N ARG A 97 15.61 -6.32 16.08
CA ARG A 97 14.74 -7.19 16.87
C ARG A 97 14.00 -6.38 17.93
N VAL A 98 12.71 -6.63 18.09
CA VAL A 98 11.88 -6.02 19.13
C VAL A 98 10.98 -7.06 19.81
N ARG A 99 10.62 -6.82 21.07
CA ARG A 99 9.56 -7.59 21.74
C ARG A 99 8.18 -7.14 21.26
N SER A 100 7.21 -8.05 21.27
CA SER A 100 5.80 -7.70 21.12
C SER A 100 5.39 -6.56 22.06
N GLY A 101 4.62 -5.60 21.56
CA GLY A 101 4.19 -4.39 22.27
C GLY A 101 5.23 -3.25 22.30
N ARG A 102 6.46 -3.47 21.81
CA ARG A 102 7.48 -2.43 21.73
C ARG A 102 7.35 -1.61 20.45
N THR A 103 8.02 -0.47 20.46
CA THR A 103 7.94 0.51 19.39
C THR A 103 9.23 0.59 18.58
N VAL A 104 9.09 0.80 17.27
CA VAL A 104 10.20 1.04 16.36
C VAL A 104 9.97 2.34 15.61
N THR A 105 10.97 3.21 15.58
CA THR A 105 11.02 4.38 14.69
C THR A 105 11.86 4.03 13.47
N ILE A 106 11.32 4.24 12.27
CA ILE A 106 11.97 3.89 11.02
C ILE A 106 12.02 5.13 10.13
N ASP A 107 13.21 5.49 9.67
CA ASP A 107 13.39 6.39 8.53
C ASP A 107 13.17 5.62 7.23
N SER A 108 12.45 6.21 6.29
CA SER A 108 12.31 5.68 4.93
C SER A 108 12.73 6.71 3.89
N VAL A 109 13.12 6.21 2.73
CA VAL A 109 13.51 6.99 1.55
C VAL A 109 12.48 6.74 0.46
N SER A 110 11.90 7.82 -0.07
CA SER A 110 11.13 7.72 -1.31
C SER A 110 12.08 7.42 -2.47
N HIS A 111 11.61 6.62 -3.40
CA HIS A 111 12.37 6.23 -4.58
C HIS A 111 12.53 7.37 -5.59
N GLU A 112 11.75 8.44 -5.48
CA GLU A 112 11.86 9.61 -6.36
C GLU A 112 13.18 10.36 -6.16
N GLY A 113 13.85 10.66 -7.26
CA GLY A 113 15.19 11.24 -7.36
C GLY A 113 16.33 10.23 -7.36
N ILE A 114 16.10 8.97 -6.97
CA ILE A 114 17.16 7.95 -6.94
C ILE A 114 17.05 6.93 -8.08
N LEU A 115 15.96 6.91 -8.85
CA LEU A 115 15.78 5.96 -9.94
C LEU A 115 16.80 6.13 -11.07
N GLU A 116 17.04 5.04 -11.79
CA GLU A 116 17.99 4.98 -12.91
C GLU A 116 17.62 5.94 -14.04
N ASP A 117 16.33 6.05 -14.37
CA ASP A 117 15.79 6.95 -15.40
C ASP A 117 15.76 8.42 -14.96
N GLN A 118 16.12 8.70 -13.70
CA GLN A 118 16.27 10.02 -13.12
C GLN A 118 17.75 10.39 -12.91
N GLY A 119 18.66 9.55 -13.40
CA GLY A 119 20.11 9.73 -13.31
C GLY A 119 20.74 9.11 -12.05
N ARG A 120 19.95 8.48 -11.17
CA ARG A 120 20.42 7.86 -9.91
C ARG A 120 21.28 8.82 -9.08
N ASP A 121 20.93 10.09 -9.11
CA ASP A 121 21.59 11.18 -8.39
C ASP A 121 20.51 12.13 -7.82
N PRO A 122 20.08 11.91 -6.57
CA PRO A 122 19.03 12.73 -5.97
C PRO A 122 19.49 14.19 -5.79
N VAL A 123 20.80 14.46 -5.72
CA VAL A 123 21.30 15.83 -5.61
C VAL A 123 21.08 16.57 -6.93
N ALA A 124 21.52 15.96 -8.04
CA ALA A 124 21.35 16.55 -9.37
C ALA A 124 19.88 16.64 -9.77
N TYR A 125 19.08 15.61 -9.47
CA TYR A 125 17.65 15.59 -9.76
C TYR A 125 16.90 16.73 -9.05
N PHE A 126 17.00 16.82 -7.72
CA PHE A 126 16.25 17.84 -6.98
C PHE A 126 16.82 19.26 -7.14
N ALA A 127 18.09 19.41 -7.54
CA ALA A 127 18.66 20.72 -7.89
C ALA A 127 17.92 21.41 -9.05
N GLN A 128 17.38 20.64 -10.00
CA GLN A 128 16.56 21.15 -11.11
C GLN A 128 15.28 21.83 -10.63
N HIS A 129 14.83 21.50 -9.41
CA HIS A 129 13.66 22.08 -8.74
C HIS A 129 14.02 23.10 -7.65
N GLY A 130 15.29 23.54 -7.60
CA GLY A 130 15.77 24.53 -6.66
C GLY A 130 16.01 24.00 -5.24
N VAL A 131 16.05 22.68 -5.05
CA VAL A 131 16.44 22.06 -3.78
C VAL A 131 17.96 22.11 -3.65
N ARG A 132 18.47 22.61 -2.52
CA ARG A 132 19.92 22.68 -2.27
C ARG A 132 20.41 21.33 -1.77
N ARG A 133 21.68 20.99 -2.00
CA ARG A 133 22.30 19.73 -1.49
C ARG A 133 22.03 19.46 0.01
N ARG A 134 22.09 20.50 0.86
CA ARG A 134 21.83 20.38 2.30
C ARG A 134 20.39 19.99 2.66
N ASP A 135 19.48 20.19 1.71
CA ASP A 135 18.06 19.87 1.83
C ASP A 135 17.72 18.53 1.14
N VAL A 136 18.73 17.80 0.64
CA VAL A 136 18.61 16.42 0.13
C VAL A 136 19.10 15.46 1.22
N LEU A 137 18.39 14.35 1.38
CA LEU A 137 18.67 13.34 2.40
C LEU A 137 19.98 12.57 2.13
N ASP A 138 20.81 12.41 3.16
CA ASP A 138 22.11 11.75 3.02
C ASP A 138 21.98 10.23 2.80
N ASP A 139 20.97 9.60 3.39
CA ASP A 139 20.64 8.19 3.16
C ASP A 139 20.12 7.95 1.73
N ALA A 140 19.35 8.88 1.15
CA ALA A 140 18.98 8.79 -0.27
C ALA A 140 20.20 8.85 -1.20
N VAL A 141 21.16 9.73 -0.90
CA VAL A 141 22.43 9.81 -1.64
C VAL A 141 23.24 8.52 -1.49
N ALA A 142 23.35 7.99 -0.28
CA ALA A 142 24.09 6.76 0.00
C ALA A 142 23.48 5.55 -0.72
N ILE A 143 22.15 5.39 -0.69
CA ILE A 143 21.44 4.30 -1.39
C ILE A 143 21.65 4.42 -2.90
N ALA A 144 21.44 5.61 -3.48
CA ALA A 144 21.63 5.83 -4.90
C ALA A 144 23.06 5.47 -5.34
N ALA A 145 24.07 5.89 -4.60
CA ALA A 145 25.48 5.63 -4.95
C ALA A 145 25.94 4.20 -4.65
N GLY A 146 25.44 3.59 -3.58
CA GLY A 146 26.05 2.40 -2.95
C GLY A 146 25.26 1.10 -3.05
N TYR A 147 23.98 1.12 -3.45
CA TYR A 147 23.17 -0.10 -3.47
C TYR A 147 23.64 -1.09 -4.55
N THR A 148 24.11 -2.26 -4.10
CA THR A 148 24.60 -3.36 -4.96
C THR A 148 24.07 -4.74 -4.57
N ARG A 149 23.08 -4.83 -3.66
CA ARG A 149 22.56 -6.12 -3.16
C ARG A 149 21.86 -6.94 -4.24
N THR A 150 21.24 -6.27 -5.21
CA THR A 150 20.66 -6.85 -6.41
C THR A 150 21.12 -6.05 -7.62
N ALA A 151 21.30 -6.73 -8.76
CA ALA A 151 21.39 -6.02 -10.03
C ALA A 151 20.07 -5.29 -10.27
N ARG A 152 20.16 -4.05 -10.74
CA ARG A 152 18.99 -3.20 -10.94
C ARG A 152 18.58 -3.20 -12.40
N SER A 153 17.31 -3.50 -12.65
CA SER A 153 16.67 -3.40 -13.94
C SER A 153 15.41 -2.58 -13.82
N PHE A 154 15.45 -1.39 -14.40
CA PHE A 154 14.35 -0.44 -14.38
C PHE A 154 13.02 -1.04 -14.91
N ASP A 155 13.08 -1.93 -15.91
CA ASP A 155 11.89 -2.50 -16.54
C ASP A 155 11.18 -3.60 -15.72
N VAL A 156 11.93 -4.31 -14.87
CA VAL A 156 11.46 -5.51 -14.17
C VAL A 156 11.22 -5.25 -12.69
N ASP A 157 12.13 -4.51 -12.07
CA ASP A 157 12.18 -4.33 -10.63
C ASP A 157 11.06 -3.40 -10.15
N GLY A 158 10.68 -3.54 -8.89
CA GLY A 158 9.92 -2.48 -8.23
C GLY A 158 10.77 -1.22 -8.03
N PRO A 159 10.14 -0.05 -7.85
CA PRO A 159 10.87 1.19 -7.60
C PRO A 159 11.20 1.37 -6.12
N HIS A 160 10.49 0.69 -5.21
CA HIS A 160 10.45 1.02 -3.78
C HIS A 160 11.76 0.70 -3.05
N VAL A 161 12.18 1.61 -2.16
CA VAL A 161 13.20 1.33 -1.14
C VAL A 161 12.49 0.79 0.11
N VAL A 162 12.83 -0.43 0.49
CA VAL A 162 12.20 -1.18 1.57
C VAL A 162 13.17 -1.30 2.73
N THR A 163 12.86 -0.67 3.87
CA THR A 163 13.68 -0.66 5.09
C THR A 163 13.20 -1.73 6.05
N GLY A 164 14.12 -2.61 6.48
CA GLY A 164 13.83 -3.78 7.32
C GLY A 164 14.54 -5.06 6.83
N PRO A 165 14.14 -6.25 7.29
CA PRO A 165 13.01 -6.50 8.19
C PRO A 165 13.35 -6.40 9.69
N VAL A 166 12.37 -6.02 10.48
CA VAL A 166 12.38 -6.05 11.94
C VAL A 166 11.73 -7.35 12.42
N LEU A 167 12.48 -8.16 13.15
CA LEU A 167 11.92 -9.34 13.80
C LEU A 167 11.17 -8.95 15.08
N VAL A 168 9.98 -9.51 15.26
CA VAL A 168 9.14 -9.35 16.45
C VAL A 168 9.15 -10.66 17.25
N GLU A 169 9.74 -10.64 18.44
CA GLU A 169 9.88 -11.83 19.29
C GLU A 169 8.51 -12.44 19.62
N GLY A 170 8.38 -13.76 19.40
CA GLY A 170 7.18 -14.54 19.69
C GLY A 170 6.12 -14.58 18.58
N ALA A 171 6.35 -13.91 17.45
CA ALA A 171 5.51 -14.04 16.26
C ALA A 171 5.80 -15.35 15.52
N GLU A 172 4.77 -16.13 15.23
CA GLU A 172 4.85 -17.42 14.53
C GLU A 172 3.84 -17.46 13.37
N PRO A 173 4.07 -18.29 12.33
CA PRO A 173 3.10 -18.47 11.26
C PRO A 173 1.71 -18.84 11.80
N GLY A 174 0.69 -18.11 11.35
CA GLY A 174 -0.70 -18.25 11.84
C GLY A 174 -1.10 -17.22 12.89
N ASP A 175 -0.16 -16.42 13.42
CA ASP A 175 -0.47 -15.24 14.21
C ASP A 175 -0.89 -14.04 13.34
N VAL A 176 -1.25 -12.94 13.99
CA VAL A 176 -1.38 -11.63 13.36
C VAL A 176 -0.35 -10.67 13.94
N LEU A 177 0.30 -9.90 13.08
CA LEU A 177 1.04 -8.71 13.50
C LEU A 177 0.11 -7.51 13.47
N LYS A 178 -0.19 -6.95 14.64
CA LYS A 178 -0.86 -5.68 14.84
C LYS A 178 0.18 -4.56 14.78
N ILE A 179 0.04 -3.67 13.80
CA ILE A 179 0.94 -2.55 13.52
C ILE A 179 0.19 -1.26 13.82
N GLU A 180 0.44 -0.64 14.97
CA GLU A 180 -0.15 0.65 15.31
C GLU A 180 0.77 1.78 14.84
N THR A 181 0.32 2.59 13.89
CA THR A 181 1.09 3.72 13.37
C THR A 181 0.94 4.90 14.34
N LEU A 182 1.93 5.12 15.22
CA LEU A 182 1.86 6.13 16.27
C LEU A 182 2.18 7.54 15.76
N ALA A 183 3.11 7.65 14.81
CA ALA A 183 3.52 8.94 14.24
C ALA A 183 4.05 8.76 12.82
N VAL A 184 3.79 9.75 11.95
CA VAL A 184 4.34 9.84 10.60
C VAL A 184 4.80 11.28 10.36
N THR A 185 6.10 11.46 10.13
CA THR A 185 6.71 12.79 10.00
C THR A 185 7.39 12.93 8.64
N PRO A 186 6.99 13.91 7.80
CA PRO A 186 7.72 14.25 6.59
C PRO A 186 9.19 14.59 6.86
N ARG A 187 10.11 14.01 6.10
CA ARG A 187 11.55 14.25 6.23
C ARG A 187 12.06 15.34 5.31
N VAL A 188 11.36 15.62 4.22
CA VAL A 188 11.73 16.64 3.22
C VAL A 188 10.58 17.60 2.93
N PRO A 189 10.83 18.86 2.55
CA PRO A 189 9.78 19.85 2.27
C PRO A 189 9.27 19.75 0.83
N TYR A 190 9.32 18.57 0.24
CA TYR A 190 8.97 18.35 -1.14
C TYR A 190 8.58 16.89 -1.38
N GLY A 191 7.94 16.66 -2.52
CA GLY A 191 7.67 15.34 -3.04
C GLY A 191 7.45 15.40 -4.55
N VAL A 192 7.27 14.24 -5.17
CA VAL A 192 7.04 14.11 -6.62
C VAL A 192 5.77 13.29 -6.84
N VAL A 193 5.00 13.64 -7.86
CA VAL A 193 3.91 12.80 -8.37
C VAL A 193 4.25 12.44 -9.80
N SER A 194 4.27 11.16 -10.13
CA SER A 194 4.78 10.67 -11.41
C SER A 194 3.81 9.72 -12.08
N SER A 195 3.47 9.97 -13.34
CA SER A 195 3.03 8.95 -14.31
C SER A 195 4.23 8.61 -15.19
N ARG A 196 5.10 7.79 -14.61
CA ARG A 196 6.34 7.36 -15.24
C ARG A 196 6.18 5.98 -15.86
N HIS A 197 7.04 5.68 -16.83
CA HIS A 197 7.12 4.42 -17.57
C HIS A 197 5.82 4.10 -18.31
N GLY A 198 5.03 5.15 -18.62
CA GLY A 198 3.69 5.06 -19.18
C GLY A 198 2.78 4.08 -18.44
N LYS A 199 2.92 4.06 -17.11
CA LYS A 199 2.05 3.37 -16.17
C LYS A 199 1.11 4.38 -15.50
N GLY A 200 0.10 3.86 -14.80
CA GLY A 200 -1.02 4.62 -14.24
C GLY A 200 -2.34 4.12 -14.81
N ALA A 201 -3.45 4.71 -14.38
CA ALA A 201 -4.79 4.31 -14.82
C ALA A 201 -5.03 4.49 -16.33
N LEU A 202 -4.28 5.40 -16.95
CA LEU A 202 -4.36 5.74 -18.38
C LEU A 202 -3.19 5.16 -19.18
N ALA A 203 -2.57 4.09 -18.69
CA ALA A 203 -1.44 3.44 -19.32
C ALA A 203 -1.82 2.79 -20.65
N ARG A 204 -1.04 3.05 -21.70
CA ARG A 204 -1.12 2.30 -22.96
C ARG A 204 -0.83 0.81 -22.73
N THR A 205 -1.66 -0.04 -23.32
CA THR A 205 -1.52 -1.50 -23.35
C THR A 205 -0.80 -1.97 -24.62
N ALA A 206 -0.40 -3.25 -24.66
CA ALA A 206 0.18 -3.85 -25.86
C ALA A 206 -0.75 -3.78 -27.09
N SER A 207 -2.07 -3.76 -26.88
CA SER A 207 -3.10 -3.65 -27.92
C SER A 207 -3.55 -2.21 -28.22
N GLY A 208 -2.91 -1.19 -27.63
CA GLY A 208 -3.29 0.21 -27.80
C GLY A 208 -3.84 0.83 -26.51
N ALA A 209 -4.95 1.57 -26.59
CA ALA A 209 -5.56 2.16 -25.40
C ALA A 209 -6.16 1.07 -24.48
N PRO A 210 -6.19 1.27 -23.15
CA PRO A 210 -6.94 0.40 -22.27
C PRO A 210 -8.44 0.51 -22.56
N ALA A 211 -9.20 -0.52 -22.19
CA ALA A 211 -10.64 -0.55 -22.45
C ALA A 211 -11.36 0.64 -21.79
N GLY A 212 -12.23 1.30 -22.54
CA GLY A 212 -13.03 2.45 -22.06
C GLY A 212 -12.45 3.82 -22.37
N ILE A 213 -11.21 3.92 -22.87
CA ILE A 213 -10.61 5.18 -23.34
C ILE A 213 -9.99 5.01 -24.75
N THR A 214 -9.68 6.13 -25.37
CA THR A 214 -9.02 6.23 -26.68
C THR A 214 -7.51 6.41 -26.54
N LEU A 215 -6.77 6.24 -27.64
CA LEU A 215 -5.32 6.46 -27.66
C LEU A 215 -4.92 7.93 -27.37
N ASP A 216 -5.82 8.88 -27.64
CA ASP A 216 -5.57 10.31 -27.37
C ASP A 216 -5.73 10.65 -25.88
N GLU A 217 -6.36 9.76 -25.10
CA GLU A 217 -6.59 9.92 -23.66
C GLU A 217 -5.53 9.22 -22.80
N VAL A 218 -4.63 8.43 -23.40
CA VAL A 218 -3.56 7.73 -22.65
C VAL A 218 -2.50 8.70 -22.13
N MET A 219 -1.88 8.33 -21.01
CA MET A 219 -0.77 9.08 -20.41
C MET A 219 0.49 8.20 -20.28
N PRO A 220 1.69 8.74 -20.64
CA PRO A 220 1.88 10.00 -21.35
C PRO A 220 1.32 9.92 -22.79
N PRO A 221 1.07 11.06 -23.44
CA PRO A 221 0.57 11.08 -24.81
C PRO A 221 1.45 10.26 -25.76
N VAL A 222 0.83 9.55 -26.71
CA VAL A 222 1.53 8.63 -27.63
C VAL A 222 2.71 9.29 -28.35
N GLY A 223 2.56 10.55 -28.77
CA GLY A 223 3.63 11.29 -29.46
C GLY A 223 4.86 11.58 -28.59
N THR A 224 4.72 11.46 -27.27
CA THR A 224 5.81 11.62 -26.30
C THR A 224 6.20 10.29 -25.64
N ASP A 225 5.50 9.19 -25.94
CA ASP A 225 5.77 7.87 -25.38
C ASP A 225 7.04 7.26 -26.00
N GLY A 226 8.21 7.66 -25.49
CA GLY A 226 9.53 7.21 -25.95
C GLY A 226 9.92 5.80 -25.52
N ARG A 227 9.03 5.00 -24.90
CA ARG A 227 9.38 3.67 -24.36
C ARG A 227 9.87 2.67 -25.40
N GLY A 228 9.43 2.80 -26.65
CA GLY A 228 9.89 1.94 -27.75
C GLY A 228 11.39 2.06 -28.07
N SER A 229 12.07 3.12 -27.61
CA SER A 229 13.53 3.29 -27.78
C SER A 229 14.36 2.33 -26.93
N GLY A 230 13.80 1.85 -25.80
CA GLY A 230 14.56 1.14 -24.77
C GLY A 230 15.55 2.03 -23.99
N ILE A 231 15.49 3.36 -24.15
CA ILE A 231 16.33 4.33 -23.46
C ILE A 231 15.50 5.05 -22.39
N PRO A 232 15.65 4.70 -21.08
CA PRO A 232 14.77 5.20 -20.03
C PRO A 232 14.69 6.73 -19.90
N THR A 233 15.79 7.43 -20.16
CA THR A 233 15.84 8.90 -20.11
C THR A 233 15.06 9.58 -21.23
N GLU A 234 14.64 8.85 -22.27
CA GLU A 234 13.80 9.35 -23.36
C GLU A 234 12.31 9.02 -23.16
N TYR A 235 11.96 8.32 -22.08
CA TYR A 235 10.57 8.01 -21.80
C TYR A 235 9.83 9.31 -21.50
N GLY A 236 8.64 9.50 -22.07
CA GLY A 236 7.80 10.69 -21.88
C GLY A 236 7.20 10.83 -20.48
N ASN A 237 7.92 10.39 -19.45
CA ASN A 237 7.51 10.39 -18.05
C ASN A 237 6.97 11.77 -17.66
N VAL A 238 5.82 11.77 -17.01
CA VAL A 238 5.26 12.98 -16.41
C VAL A 238 5.59 12.95 -14.92
N SER A 239 6.62 13.69 -14.49
CA SER A 239 6.97 13.86 -13.07
C SER A 239 6.74 15.31 -12.64
N VAL A 240 5.89 15.49 -11.65
CA VAL A 240 5.46 16.80 -11.15
C VAL A 240 6.00 17.00 -9.73
N PHE A 241 6.95 17.93 -9.60
CA PHE A 241 7.48 18.35 -8.31
C PHE A 241 6.45 19.15 -7.51
N ALA A 242 6.28 18.81 -6.24
CA ALA A 242 5.40 19.48 -5.29
C ALA A 242 6.20 19.97 -4.08
N SER A 243 6.14 21.27 -3.79
CA SER A 243 6.74 21.84 -2.58
C SER A 243 5.77 21.80 -1.41
N VAL A 244 6.28 21.60 -0.19
CA VAL A 244 5.50 21.66 1.04
C VAL A 244 5.52 23.08 1.60
N ARG A 245 4.34 23.62 1.90
CA ARG A 245 4.13 24.93 2.54
C ARG A 245 3.18 24.78 3.72
N GLY A 246 3.73 24.81 4.93
CA GLY A 246 2.95 24.53 6.14
C GLY A 246 2.43 23.09 6.13
N SER A 247 1.11 22.91 6.14
CA SER A 247 0.44 21.60 6.11
C SER A 247 -0.12 21.24 4.72
N GLN A 248 0.33 21.92 3.67
CA GLN A 248 -0.17 21.72 2.30
C GLN A 248 0.98 21.45 1.34
N ALA A 249 0.72 20.60 0.35
CA ALA A 249 1.51 20.50 -0.86
C ALA A 249 1.10 21.59 -1.85
N VAL A 250 2.05 22.04 -2.66
CA VAL A 250 1.85 23.05 -3.69
C VAL A 250 2.54 22.60 -4.98
N MET A 251 1.74 22.35 -6.01
CA MET A 251 2.19 22.03 -7.37
C MET A 251 2.06 23.25 -8.28
N GLY A 252 3.03 23.45 -9.15
CA GLY A 252 2.94 24.42 -10.24
C GLY A 252 1.98 23.92 -11.33
N ALA A 253 1.09 24.78 -11.82
CA ALA A 253 0.20 24.49 -12.93
C ALA A 253 0.24 25.66 -13.93
N GLY A 254 1.41 25.85 -14.56
CA GLY A 254 1.69 27.01 -15.41
C GLY A 254 1.64 28.31 -14.60
N ARG A 255 0.67 29.19 -14.92
CA ARG A 255 0.44 30.45 -14.18
C ARG A 255 -0.31 30.26 -12.85
N ALA A 256 -0.95 29.10 -12.66
CA ALA A 256 -1.70 28.77 -11.45
C ALA A 256 -0.90 27.86 -10.51
N ARG A 257 -1.47 27.60 -9.32
CA ARG A 257 -0.94 26.63 -8.36
C ARG A 257 -2.07 25.76 -7.84
N VAL A 258 -1.82 24.46 -7.76
CA VAL A 258 -2.72 23.50 -7.10
C VAL A 258 -2.23 23.31 -5.66
N ARG A 259 -3.16 23.30 -4.70
CA ARG A 259 -2.86 23.10 -3.28
C ARG A 259 -3.77 22.04 -2.69
N PHE A 260 -3.19 21.11 -1.93
CA PHE A 260 -3.93 20.05 -1.24
C PHE A 260 -3.29 19.72 0.11
N PRO A 261 -4.07 19.22 1.09
CA PRO A 261 -3.55 18.93 2.42
C PRO A 261 -2.58 17.75 2.40
N LEU A 262 -1.54 17.83 3.22
CA LEU A 262 -0.72 16.67 3.54
C LEU A 262 -1.51 15.69 4.40
N ARG A 263 -1.38 14.40 4.10
CA ARG A 263 -1.94 13.28 4.83
C ARG A 263 -0.95 12.12 4.71
N ALA A 264 0.14 12.25 5.45
CA ALA A 264 1.27 11.35 5.32
C ALA A 264 0.97 9.95 5.86
N PHE A 265 1.37 8.93 5.11
CA PHE A 265 1.26 7.52 5.45
C PHE A 265 2.34 6.73 4.67
N PHE A 266 2.53 5.47 5.02
CA PHE A 266 3.39 4.57 4.27
C PHE A 266 2.51 3.77 3.31
N GLY A 267 2.73 3.92 2.00
CA GLY A 267 2.09 3.10 0.97
C GLY A 267 2.41 1.62 1.16
N MET A 268 3.65 1.38 1.58
CA MET A 268 4.14 0.05 1.93
C MET A 268 4.37 -0.16 3.42
N MET A 269 3.58 -1.08 3.98
CA MET A 269 3.83 -1.75 5.27
C MET A 269 3.58 -3.24 5.10
N GLY A 270 4.50 -4.08 5.52
CA GLY A 270 4.36 -5.52 5.30
C GLY A 270 5.09 -6.39 6.31
N VAL A 271 4.76 -7.68 6.26
CA VAL A 271 5.47 -8.79 6.91
C VAL A 271 5.98 -9.71 5.82
N ALA A 272 7.09 -10.40 6.05
CA ALA A 272 7.63 -11.30 5.03
C ALA A 272 6.62 -12.37 4.65
N PHE A 273 6.44 -12.53 3.34
CA PHE A 273 5.40 -13.39 2.74
C PHE A 273 5.92 -14.24 1.58
N ALA A 274 6.88 -13.73 0.80
CA ALA A 274 7.53 -14.50 -0.25
C ALA A 274 8.29 -15.69 0.35
N GLU A 275 8.16 -16.87 -0.26
CA GLU A 275 8.75 -18.13 0.20
C GLU A 275 10.13 -18.39 -0.45
N SER A 276 10.44 -17.67 -1.53
CA SER A 276 11.68 -17.81 -2.27
C SER A 276 12.89 -17.35 -1.47
N THR A 277 14.00 -18.05 -1.68
CA THR A 277 15.32 -17.63 -1.19
C THR A 277 16.03 -16.66 -2.15
N ASP A 278 15.55 -16.53 -3.37
CA ASP A 278 16.04 -15.55 -4.34
C ASP A 278 15.44 -14.17 -4.07
N LEU A 279 16.29 -13.19 -3.78
CA LEU A 279 15.91 -11.80 -3.50
C LEU A 279 15.17 -11.13 -4.66
N THR A 280 15.35 -11.64 -5.89
CA THR A 280 14.76 -11.06 -7.10
C THR A 280 13.59 -11.88 -7.65
N ALA A 281 13.13 -12.87 -6.90
CA ALA A 281 11.99 -13.69 -7.30
C ALA A 281 10.75 -12.82 -7.57
N PRO A 282 9.90 -13.17 -8.55
CA PRO A 282 8.71 -12.38 -8.87
C PRO A 282 7.80 -12.12 -7.65
N GLU A 283 7.61 -13.13 -6.81
CA GLU A 283 6.82 -13.06 -5.58
C GLU A 283 7.37 -12.10 -4.51
N ALA A 284 8.66 -11.76 -4.58
CA ALA A 284 9.29 -10.77 -3.71
C ALA A 284 9.29 -9.37 -4.34
N ASN A 285 8.72 -9.18 -5.54
CA ASN A 285 8.66 -7.88 -6.18
C ASN A 285 7.85 -6.90 -5.31
N SER A 286 8.38 -5.70 -5.10
CA SER A 286 7.77 -4.70 -4.21
C SER A 286 6.54 -4.02 -4.79
N ILE A 287 6.14 -4.27 -6.04
CA ILE A 287 4.98 -3.62 -6.67
C ILE A 287 3.66 -4.21 -6.16
N PRO A 288 3.32 -5.50 -6.36
CA PRO A 288 2.01 -5.98 -5.99
C PRO A 288 1.84 -6.10 -4.46
N PRO A 289 0.75 -5.57 -3.88
CA PRO A 289 0.34 -5.98 -2.54
C PRO A 289 -0.06 -7.45 -2.51
N THR A 290 0.14 -8.08 -1.36
CA THR A 290 -0.20 -9.49 -1.11
C THR A 290 -0.91 -9.65 0.24
N LEU A 291 -1.18 -10.90 0.65
CA LEU A 291 -1.64 -11.20 2.00
C LEU A 291 -0.65 -10.73 3.08
N GLY A 292 0.64 -10.61 2.76
CA GLY A 292 1.66 -10.05 3.64
C GLY A 292 1.62 -8.53 3.78
N GLY A 293 0.64 -7.85 3.19
CA GLY A 293 0.64 -6.39 3.06
C GLY A 293 1.46 -5.98 1.85
N GLY A 294 2.52 -5.20 2.06
CA GLY A 294 3.29 -4.61 0.96
C GLY A 294 2.66 -3.31 0.49
N ASN A 295 2.66 -3.08 -0.83
CA ASN A 295 2.18 -1.84 -1.48
C ASN A 295 0.64 -1.73 -1.48
N ILE A 296 0.07 -1.51 -0.29
CA ILE A 296 -1.38 -1.57 -0.09
C ILE A 296 -2.05 -0.25 -0.49
N ASP A 297 -1.33 0.87 -0.33
CA ASP A 297 -1.75 2.21 -0.74
C ASP A 297 -3.15 2.59 -0.28
N ILE A 298 -3.35 2.43 1.03
CA ILE A 298 -4.55 2.91 1.71
C ILE A 298 -4.15 4.08 2.60
N ARG A 299 -4.47 5.28 2.12
CA ARG A 299 -4.23 6.57 2.78
C ARG A 299 -4.78 6.70 4.20
N HIS A 300 -5.69 5.81 4.59
CA HIS A 300 -6.26 5.74 5.94
C HIS A 300 -5.32 5.06 6.94
N LEU A 301 -4.28 4.36 6.48
CA LEU A 301 -3.26 3.69 7.31
C LEU A 301 -2.12 4.64 7.74
N GLY A 302 -2.48 5.87 8.13
CA GLY A 302 -1.57 6.90 8.61
C GLY A 302 -1.46 6.96 10.14
N ALA A 303 -0.93 8.07 10.69
CA ALA A 303 -0.83 8.24 12.14
C ALA A 303 -2.20 8.08 12.84
N GLY A 304 -2.26 7.23 13.88
CA GLY A 304 -3.46 6.87 14.62
C GLY A 304 -4.23 5.66 14.06
N SER A 305 -3.77 5.04 12.97
CA SER A 305 -4.36 3.80 12.45
C SER A 305 -3.71 2.56 13.04
N THR A 306 -4.38 1.43 12.86
CA THR A 306 -3.81 0.09 13.05
C THR A 306 -3.95 -0.70 11.76
N PHE A 307 -2.88 -1.41 11.40
CA PHE A 307 -2.88 -2.36 10.29
C PHE A 307 -2.58 -3.77 10.81
N TYR A 308 -3.40 -4.73 10.45
CA TYR A 308 -3.29 -6.11 10.90
C TYR A 308 -2.90 -6.99 9.71
N LEU A 309 -1.81 -7.75 9.88
CA LEU A 309 -1.26 -8.61 8.84
C LEU A 309 -1.10 -10.06 9.32
N PRO A 310 -1.53 -11.05 8.53
CA PRO A 310 -1.32 -12.46 8.86
C PRO A 310 0.17 -12.80 8.80
N VAL A 311 0.69 -13.42 9.86
CA VAL A 311 2.09 -13.83 9.95
C VAL A 311 2.30 -15.14 9.19
N ARG A 312 3.33 -15.16 8.34
CA ARG A 312 3.81 -16.35 7.60
C ARG A 312 5.28 -16.68 7.85
N ALA A 313 6.08 -15.71 8.29
CA ALA A 313 7.47 -15.90 8.71
C ALA A 313 7.60 -15.96 10.23
N GLU A 314 8.54 -16.75 10.74
CA GLU A 314 8.99 -16.61 12.13
C GLU A 314 9.44 -15.17 12.39
N GLY A 315 8.94 -14.57 13.47
CA GLY A 315 9.26 -13.20 13.80
C GLY A 315 8.54 -12.14 12.97
N ALA A 316 7.61 -12.54 12.08
CA ALA A 316 6.89 -11.71 11.12
C ALA A 316 7.75 -10.99 10.08
N LEU A 317 8.95 -10.51 10.44
CA LEU A 317 9.89 -9.80 9.58
C LEU A 317 9.23 -8.54 8.98
N PHE A 318 8.80 -7.64 9.86
CA PHE A 318 8.11 -6.40 9.50
C PHE A 318 9.01 -5.44 8.72
N TYR A 319 8.49 -4.83 7.66
CA TYR A 319 9.19 -3.83 6.86
C TYR A 319 8.27 -2.68 6.47
N VAL A 320 8.89 -1.56 6.12
CA VAL A 320 8.20 -0.39 5.56
C VAL A 320 8.93 0.14 4.34
N GLY A 321 8.18 0.75 3.44
CA GLY A 321 8.71 1.39 2.25
C GLY A 321 7.71 2.42 1.74
N ASP A 322 7.94 2.88 0.52
CA ASP A 322 7.02 3.71 -0.25
C ASP A 322 6.34 4.85 0.54
N PRO A 323 7.12 5.82 1.04
CA PRO A 323 6.59 6.89 1.87
C PRO A 323 5.82 7.95 1.07
N HIS A 324 4.54 8.14 1.43
CA HIS A 324 3.65 9.08 0.76
C HIS A 324 3.27 10.27 1.64
N MET A 325 3.47 11.49 1.16
CA MET A 325 3.04 12.69 1.89
C MET A 325 1.54 13.00 1.72
N ALA A 326 0.94 12.51 0.65
CA ALA A 326 -0.49 12.57 0.37
C ALA A 326 -0.83 11.68 -0.83
N MET A 327 -2.02 11.07 -0.79
CA MET A 327 -2.56 10.29 -1.90
C MET A 327 -4.09 10.49 -1.96
N GLY A 328 -4.64 10.39 -3.17
CA GLY A 328 -6.09 10.22 -3.40
C GLY A 328 -6.42 8.75 -3.63
N ASP A 329 -7.64 8.34 -3.29
CA ASP A 329 -8.11 6.97 -3.54
C ASP A 329 -8.03 6.67 -5.05
N GLY A 330 -7.36 5.57 -5.39
CA GLY A 330 -7.13 5.10 -6.76
C GLY A 330 -5.71 5.30 -7.28
N GLU A 331 -4.90 6.17 -6.70
CA GLU A 331 -3.50 6.40 -7.12
C GLU A 331 -3.33 6.54 -8.65
N VAL A 332 -4.24 7.26 -9.27
CA VAL A 332 -4.51 7.15 -10.72
C VAL A 332 -3.32 7.48 -11.62
N ALA A 333 -2.37 8.27 -11.11
CA ALA A 333 -1.21 8.69 -11.85
C ALA A 333 -0.06 7.68 -11.82
N LEU A 334 -0.20 6.52 -11.16
CA LEU A 334 0.85 5.57 -10.75
C LEU A 334 1.40 5.83 -9.35
N THR A 335 1.72 7.06 -9.00
CA THR A 335 2.27 7.36 -7.68
C THR A 335 1.40 8.34 -6.91
N ALA A 336 1.51 8.28 -5.59
CA ALA A 336 1.12 9.33 -4.68
C ALA A 336 2.04 10.56 -4.79
N MET A 337 1.89 11.52 -3.86
CA MET A 337 2.95 12.50 -3.57
C MET A 337 4.06 11.80 -2.78
N GLU A 338 4.96 11.20 -3.54
CA GLU A 338 6.15 10.51 -3.08
C GLU A 338 7.08 11.43 -2.33
N GLY A 339 7.41 11.09 -1.09
CA GLY A 339 8.32 11.91 -0.30
C GLY A 339 8.66 11.26 1.04
N SER A 340 9.96 11.16 1.31
CA SER A 340 10.54 10.46 2.46
C SER A 340 9.90 10.81 3.81
N LEU A 341 9.63 9.80 4.63
CA LEU A 341 8.96 9.91 5.93
C LEU A 341 9.79 9.25 7.04
N ARG A 342 9.53 9.66 8.29
CA ARG A 342 9.88 8.92 9.50
C ARG A 342 8.60 8.41 10.14
N GLY A 343 8.49 7.09 10.27
CA GLY A 343 7.38 6.41 10.93
C GLY A 343 7.76 5.99 12.35
N THR A 344 6.79 5.94 13.25
CA THR A 344 6.93 5.20 14.52
C THR A 344 5.76 4.26 14.67
N PHE A 345 6.06 2.99 14.91
CA PHE A 345 5.09 1.91 14.94
C PHE A 345 5.18 1.16 16.26
N ARG A 346 4.05 0.75 16.84
CA ARG A 346 4.01 -0.32 17.85
C ARG A 346 3.72 -1.63 17.15
N LEU A 347 4.52 -2.64 17.44
CA LEU A 347 4.40 -3.97 16.85
C LEU A 347 3.95 -4.96 17.90
N THR A 348 2.75 -5.51 17.77
CA THR A 348 2.17 -6.45 18.74
C THR A 348 1.74 -7.73 18.05
N VAL A 349 2.17 -8.86 18.60
CA VAL A 349 1.76 -10.20 18.16
C VAL A 349 0.40 -10.53 18.78
N CYS A 350 -0.58 -10.81 17.94
CA CYS A 350 -1.92 -11.25 18.32
C CYS A 350 -2.06 -12.74 18.01
N LYS A 351 -2.26 -13.55 19.05
CA LYS A 351 -2.45 -15.00 18.91
C LYS A 351 -3.88 -15.33 18.47
N PRO A 352 -4.12 -16.44 17.73
CA PRO A 352 -5.47 -16.88 17.39
C PRO A 352 -6.38 -16.99 18.61
N ARG A 353 -7.63 -16.52 18.49
CA ARG A 353 -8.66 -16.53 19.54
C ARG A 353 -8.34 -15.70 20.79
N SER A 354 -7.32 -14.85 20.76
CA SER A 354 -7.04 -13.88 21.84
C SER A 354 -8.11 -12.79 21.95
N GLY A 355 -8.77 -12.44 20.85
CA GLY A 355 -9.64 -11.27 20.73
C GLY A 355 -8.89 -9.96 20.44
N ASP A 356 -7.56 -10.01 20.31
CA ASP A 356 -6.72 -8.82 20.11
C ASP A 356 -6.65 -8.33 18.65
N ALA A 357 -7.20 -9.11 17.71
CA ALA A 357 -7.28 -8.78 16.29
C ALA A 357 -8.61 -9.29 15.69
N PRO A 358 -9.17 -8.60 14.66
CA PRO A 358 -10.32 -9.10 13.92
C PRO A 358 -10.08 -10.50 13.35
N SER A 359 -11.08 -11.37 13.37
CA SER A 359 -10.95 -12.76 12.92
C SER A 359 -10.49 -12.89 11.47
N VAL A 360 -10.86 -11.93 10.62
CA VAL A 360 -10.43 -11.82 9.21
C VAL A 360 -8.92 -11.58 9.10
N ALA A 361 -8.30 -10.87 10.05
CA ALA A 361 -6.89 -10.50 10.02
C ALA A 361 -5.94 -11.71 10.02
N PHE A 362 -6.38 -12.85 10.56
CA PHE A 362 -5.60 -14.10 10.58
C PHE A 362 -5.43 -14.74 9.20
N ARG A 363 -6.16 -14.26 8.19
CA ARG A 363 -6.10 -14.78 6.81
C ARG A 363 -6.00 -13.69 5.74
N TYR A 364 -6.23 -12.43 6.08
CA TYR A 364 -6.29 -11.34 5.11
C TYR A 364 -5.89 -10.00 5.75
N PRO A 365 -5.23 -9.08 5.02
CA PRO A 365 -4.97 -7.72 5.51
C PRO A 365 -6.24 -7.01 5.99
N PHE A 366 -6.14 -6.29 7.12
CA PHE A 366 -7.27 -5.57 7.70
C PHE A 366 -6.79 -4.27 8.35
N GLY A 367 -7.49 -3.16 8.13
CA GLY A 367 -7.18 -1.87 8.71
C GLY A 367 -8.19 -1.41 9.77
N GLU A 368 -7.77 -0.48 10.61
CA GLU A 368 -8.62 0.14 11.62
C GLU A 368 -8.16 1.58 11.86
N THR A 369 -9.12 2.48 12.04
CA THR A 369 -8.88 3.84 12.54
C THR A 369 -9.71 4.08 13.80
N ALA A 370 -9.59 5.27 14.39
CA ALA A 370 -10.45 5.67 15.51
C ALA A 370 -11.95 5.54 15.17
N ASP A 371 -12.32 5.83 13.92
CA ASP A 371 -13.72 6.01 13.52
C ASP A 371 -14.27 4.87 12.64
N ALA A 372 -13.41 4.06 12.03
CA ALA A 372 -13.82 3.03 11.08
C ALA A 372 -13.01 1.74 11.16
N TRP A 373 -13.67 0.62 10.83
CA TRP A 373 -13.03 -0.63 10.44
C TRP A 373 -12.81 -0.63 8.92
N ILE A 374 -11.68 -1.19 8.47
CA ILE A 374 -11.25 -1.17 7.07
C ILE A 374 -10.98 -2.60 6.58
N PRO A 375 -12.02 -3.39 6.26
CA PRO A 375 -11.87 -4.59 5.46
C PRO A 375 -11.28 -4.28 4.07
N ILE A 376 -10.29 -5.06 3.66
CA ILE A 376 -9.55 -4.85 2.40
C ILE A 376 -9.85 -6.00 1.45
N GLY A 377 -9.96 -5.72 0.15
CA GLY A 377 -10.01 -6.72 -0.91
C GLY A 377 -8.97 -6.43 -1.98
N LEU A 378 -8.20 -7.45 -2.34
CA LEU A 378 -7.21 -7.45 -3.41
C LEU A 378 -7.69 -8.36 -4.55
N SER A 379 -7.41 -7.96 -5.80
CA SER A 379 -7.72 -8.78 -6.98
C SER A 379 -6.89 -10.05 -7.05
N ASP A 380 -5.66 -10.00 -6.54
CA ASP A 380 -4.71 -11.11 -6.54
C ASP A 380 -3.85 -11.10 -5.25
N PRO A 381 -4.35 -11.69 -4.16
CA PRO A 381 -3.71 -11.62 -2.85
C PRO A 381 -2.43 -12.46 -2.73
N ASP A 382 -2.17 -13.37 -3.67
CA ASP A 382 -0.95 -14.18 -3.71
C ASP A 382 0.16 -13.53 -4.56
N GLY A 383 -0.09 -12.31 -5.06
CA GLY A 383 0.87 -11.54 -5.86
C GLY A 383 1.09 -12.18 -7.23
N SER A 384 2.36 -12.28 -7.64
CA SER A 384 2.72 -12.80 -8.96
C SER A 384 2.85 -14.34 -9.04
N VAL A 385 2.46 -15.07 -7.98
CA VAL A 385 2.54 -16.53 -7.95
C VAL A 385 1.53 -17.11 -8.94
N ASP A 386 2.00 -17.94 -9.88
CA ASP A 386 1.18 -18.57 -10.94
C ASP A 386 0.42 -17.58 -11.86
N GLY A 387 0.85 -16.33 -11.93
CA GLY A 387 0.27 -15.28 -12.76
C GLY A 387 -0.02 -14.02 -11.97
N GLN A 388 -0.74 -13.08 -12.58
CA GLN A 388 -1.13 -11.82 -11.95
C GLN A 388 -2.47 -11.37 -12.51
N LEU A 389 -3.42 -11.04 -11.63
CA LEU A 389 -4.76 -10.57 -11.97
C LEU A 389 -4.99 -9.13 -11.48
N SER A 390 -5.38 -8.25 -12.40
CA SER A 390 -5.78 -6.87 -12.15
C SER A 390 -7.26 -6.70 -12.46
N ASP A 391 -8.13 -6.80 -11.45
CA ASP A 391 -9.58 -6.72 -11.63
C ASP A 391 -10.28 -6.09 -10.40
N LEU A 392 -10.83 -4.89 -10.59
CA LEU A 392 -11.54 -4.16 -9.53
C LEU A 392 -12.84 -4.84 -9.09
N ASP A 393 -13.51 -5.59 -9.96
CA ASP A 393 -14.70 -6.35 -9.58
C ASP A 393 -14.32 -7.46 -8.59
N VAL A 394 -13.19 -8.12 -8.82
CA VAL A 394 -12.67 -9.15 -7.91
C VAL A 394 -12.26 -8.54 -6.58
N ALA A 395 -11.53 -7.42 -6.61
CA ALA A 395 -11.13 -6.69 -5.41
C ALA A 395 -12.36 -6.22 -4.60
N MET A 396 -13.38 -5.65 -5.26
CA MET A 396 -14.63 -5.21 -4.64
C MET A 396 -15.38 -6.37 -3.99
N ARG A 397 -15.60 -7.49 -4.71
CA ARG A 397 -16.26 -8.68 -4.14
C ARG A 397 -15.48 -9.23 -2.94
N ARG A 398 -14.15 -9.21 -2.99
CA ARG A 398 -13.29 -9.65 -1.89
C ARG A 398 -13.44 -8.73 -0.67
N ALA A 399 -13.44 -7.42 -0.86
CA ALA A 399 -13.66 -6.45 0.22
C ALA A 399 -15.01 -6.66 0.89
N VAL A 400 -16.08 -6.88 0.11
CA VAL A 400 -17.42 -7.19 0.63
C VAL A 400 -17.44 -8.50 1.42
N VAL A 401 -16.81 -9.57 0.92
CA VAL A 401 -16.72 -10.85 1.65
C VAL A 401 -15.99 -10.66 2.99
N ASN A 402 -14.86 -9.96 2.99
CA ASN A 402 -14.09 -9.70 4.19
C ASN A 402 -14.86 -8.81 5.19
N ALA A 403 -15.63 -7.84 4.71
CA ALA A 403 -16.53 -7.03 5.53
C ALA A 403 -17.64 -7.86 6.17
N LEU A 404 -18.31 -8.71 5.38
CA LEU A 404 -19.37 -9.60 5.88
C LEU A 404 -18.84 -10.58 6.92
N ASP A 405 -17.69 -11.20 6.66
CA ASP A 405 -17.06 -12.12 7.60
C ASP A 405 -16.71 -11.45 8.93
N PHE A 406 -16.26 -10.20 8.89
CA PHE A 406 -16.01 -9.40 10.10
C PHE A 406 -17.31 -9.07 10.84
N LEU A 407 -18.33 -8.56 10.14
CA LEU A 407 -19.59 -8.18 10.76
C LEU A 407 -20.33 -9.39 11.37
N GLU A 408 -20.27 -10.55 10.72
CA GLU A 408 -20.89 -11.78 11.22
C GLU A 408 -20.11 -12.36 12.40
N HIS A 409 -18.81 -12.64 12.22
CA HIS A 409 -18.05 -13.39 13.21
C HIS A 409 -17.56 -12.55 14.39
N ASP A 410 -17.26 -11.27 14.18
CA ASP A 410 -16.70 -10.39 15.21
C ASP A 410 -17.73 -9.42 15.80
N ARG A 411 -18.83 -9.14 15.07
CA ARG A 411 -19.88 -8.20 15.52
C ARG A 411 -21.24 -8.86 15.72
N GLY A 412 -21.39 -10.13 15.35
CA GLY A 412 -22.61 -10.91 15.60
C GLY A 412 -23.83 -10.47 14.78
N LEU A 413 -23.62 -9.74 13.68
CA LEU A 413 -24.72 -9.38 12.78
C LEU A 413 -25.15 -10.59 11.96
N ASP A 414 -26.46 -10.72 11.73
CA ASP A 414 -26.97 -11.61 10.69
C ASP A 414 -26.37 -11.23 9.33
N ARG A 415 -25.90 -12.20 8.55
CA ARG A 415 -25.15 -11.95 7.32
C ARG A 415 -25.97 -11.21 6.26
N ALA A 416 -27.28 -11.48 6.16
CA ALA A 416 -28.14 -10.80 5.19
C ALA A 416 -28.39 -9.34 5.61
N VAL A 417 -28.59 -9.09 6.91
CA VAL A 417 -28.68 -7.74 7.46
C VAL A 417 -27.36 -6.98 7.29
N ALA A 418 -26.22 -7.62 7.58
CA ALA A 418 -24.89 -7.05 7.37
C ALA A 418 -24.70 -6.64 5.90
N TYR A 419 -25.12 -7.47 4.95
CA TYR A 419 -25.03 -7.15 3.53
C TYR A 419 -25.90 -5.95 3.13
N ALA A 420 -27.14 -5.87 3.63
CA ALA A 420 -28.00 -4.72 3.42
C ALA A 420 -27.42 -3.43 4.06
N TYR A 421 -26.85 -3.54 5.26
CA TYR A 421 -26.18 -2.43 5.95
C TYR A 421 -24.99 -1.90 5.16
N LEU A 422 -24.10 -2.79 4.68
CA LEU A 422 -22.94 -2.41 3.87
C LEU A 422 -23.35 -1.59 2.63
N SER A 423 -24.48 -1.94 2.01
CA SER A 423 -25.03 -1.20 0.86
C SER A 423 -25.60 0.17 1.24
N ALA A 424 -26.22 0.28 2.42
CA ALA A 424 -26.95 1.47 2.84
C ALA A 424 -26.07 2.53 3.53
N ALA A 425 -24.99 2.11 4.21
CA ALA A 425 -24.30 2.97 5.18
C ALA A 425 -22.79 2.70 5.31
N SER A 426 -22.17 1.94 4.42
CA SER A 426 -20.70 1.81 4.36
C SER A 426 -20.16 2.32 3.04
N ASP A 427 -18.97 2.91 3.06
CA ASP A 427 -18.29 3.36 1.85
C ASP A 427 -17.34 2.27 1.35
N PHE A 428 -17.27 2.08 0.04
CA PHE A 428 -16.23 1.27 -0.61
C PHE A 428 -15.44 2.17 -1.56
N ALA A 429 -14.13 2.25 -1.35
CA ALA A 429 -13.22 3.08 -2.12
C ALA A 429 -12.17 2.22 -2.80
N VAL A 430 -11.81 2.60 -4.02
CA VAL A 430 -10.66 2.02 -4.72
C VAL A 430 -9.39 2.48 -4.01
N SER A 431 -8.59 1.55 -3.49
CA SER A 431 -7.31 1.87 -2.83
C SER A 431 -6.33 2.42 -3.87
N GLN A 432 -6.02 1.59 -4.86
CA GLN A 432 -5.17 1.87 -6.01
C GLN A 432 -5.55 0.99 -7.21
N VAL A 433 -5.10 1.38 -8.41
CA VAL A 433 -5.33 0.64 -9.66
C VAL A 433 -4.05 0.35 -10.46
N VAL A 434 -2.88 0.50 -9.84
CA VAL A 434 -1.61 0.69 -10.57
C VAL A 434 -0.55 -0.37 -10.24
N ASP A 435 -0.79 -1.20 -9.23
CA ASP A 435 0.23 -2.11 -8.66
C ASP A 435 0.17 -3.54 -9.15
N ARG A 436 -0.41 -3.77 -10.33
CA ARG A 436 -0.66 -5.11 -10.91
C ARG A 436 -1.70 -5.93 -10.14
N THR A 437 -1.63 -5.98 -8.80
CA THR A 437 -2.76 -6.33 -7.92
C THR A 437 -3.49 -5.04 -7.59
N VAL A 438 -4.80 -4.95 -7.86
CA VAL A 438 -5.60 -3.75 -7.55
C VAL A 438 -6.39 -3.95 -6.25
N GLY A 439 -6.68 -2.85 -5.56
CA GLY A 439 -7.26 -2.87 -4.23
C GLY A 439 -8.57 -2.09 -4.11
N VAL A 440 -9.50 -2.61 -3.30
CA VAL A 440 -10.69 -1.90 -2.81
C VAL A 440 -10.73 -2.08 -1.30
N HIS A 441 -11.10 -1.03 -0.57
CA HIS A 441 -11.29 -1.10 0.88
C HIS A 441 -12.65 -0.53 1.28
N ALA A 442 -13.23 -1.10 2.34
CA ALA A 442 -14.46 -0.59 2.94
C ALA A 442 -14.13 0.38 4.09
N LEU A 443 -15.01 1.34 4.35
CA LEU A 443 -15.03 2.14 5.57
C LEU A 443 -16.34 1.82 6.31
N ILE A 444 -16.26 0.93 7.30
CA ILE A 444 -17.39 0.60 8.16
C ILE A 444 -17.30 1.48 9.41
N HIS A 445 -18.21 2.45 9.54
CA HIS A 445 -18.18 3.39 10.65
C HIS A 445 -18.49 2.70 11.98
N LYS A 446 -17.58 2.85 12.95
CA LYS A 446 -17.75 2.28 14.30
C LYS A 446 -18.98 2.82 15.02
N ALA A 447 -19.40 4.04 14.68
CA ALA A 447 -20.57 4.70 15.27
C ALA A 447 -21.90 3.98 14.97
N ASP A 448 -21.94 3.17 13.91
CA ASP A 448 -23.12 2.43 13.47
C ASP A 448 -23.29 1.09 14.20
N LEU A 449 -22.19 0.56 14.75
CA LEU A 449 -22.13 -0.74 15.42
C LEU A 449 -22.16 -0.53 16.94
N ARG A 450 -23.36 -0.30 17.49
CA ARG A 450 -23.58 -0.04 18.93
C ARG A 450 -24.16 -1.23 19.67
#